data_AF-A0A842RMK2-F1
#
_entry.id   AF-A0A842RMK2-F1
#
_cell.length_a   1.000
_cell.length_b   1.000
_cell.length_c   1.000
_cell.angle_alpha   90.00
_cell.angle_beta   90.00
_cell.angle_gamma   90.00
#
_symmetry.space_group_name_H-M   'P 1'
#
loop_
_entity.id
_entity.type
_entity.pdbx_description
1 polymer ?
#
loop_
_entity_poly.entity_id
_entity_poly.type
_entity_poly.pdbx_seq_one_letter_code
_entity_poly.pdbx_strand_id
1 'polypeptide(L)'
;MISLITLISNIGFMIFIFTEGSIFLLEPNYSFLDLIFVIFNILLFLFLVVFGLVKQKPSISEISPEAIRRRRREVQRISRTPARRSRSQTRPQRTQQSTSNRKRRPKPKPKTQRSKQTARSKKISKEELIKRLKSMKPKAGVLSLEDFKCIFCFQLPSLPEDKGRGIVLCPSCKHPAHADEFRDWTRNSGLCSRCDSPLPASFRRNPRIIPTRLYVKAIKYFKKKGEIQ
;
A
#
# COMPACT_ATOMS: atom_id res chain seq x y z
N MET A 1 5.89 -4.58 -22.82
CA MET A 1 5.70 -5.72 -23.74
C MET A 1 6.62 -5.67 -24.94
N ILE A 2 6.71 -4.55 -25.68
CA ILE A 2 7.60 -4.42 -26.85
C ILE A 2 9.07 -4.79 -26.53
N SER A 3 9.63 -4.33 -25.40
CA SER A 3 11.01 -4.67 -25.00
C SER A 3 11.25 -6.14 -24.65
N LEU A 4 10.22 -6.89 -24.25
CA LEU A 4 10.36 -8.31 -23.93
C LEU A 4 10.38 -9.13 -25.22
N ILE A 5 9.54 -8.76 -26.19
CA ILE A 5 9.46 -9.42 -27.49
C ILE A 5 10.76 -9.20 -28.28
N THR A 6 11.33 -8.00 -28.24
CA THR A 6 12.64 -7.74 -28.89
C THR A 6 13.79 -8.46 -28.20
N LEU A 7 13.76 -8.62 -26.87
CA LEU A 7 14.76 -9.40 -26.14
C LEU A 7 14.69 -10.89 -26.53
N ILE A 8 13.48 -11.47 -26.54
CA ILE A 8 13.26 -12.87 -26.93
C ILE A 8 13.67 -13.10 -28.38
N SER A 9 13.34 -12.18 -29.28
CA SER A 9 13.74 -12.24 -30.69
C SER A 9 15.26 -12.24 -30.85
N ASN A 10 15.97 -11.34 -30.16
CA ASN A 10 17.44 -11.27 -30.20
C ASN A 10 18.10 -12.53 -29.61
N ILE A 11 17.56 -13.09 -28.53
CA ILE A 11 18.09 -14.33 -27.94
C ILE A 11 17.89 -15.52 -28.89
N GLY A 12 16.69 -15.66 -29.47
CA GLY A 12 16.39 -16.72 -30.44
C GLY A 12 17.28 -16.64 -31.67
N PHE A 13 17.53 -15.42 -32.16
CA PHE A 13 18.40 -15.20 -33.31
C PHE A 13 19.87 -15.51 -33.03
N MET A 14 20.37 -15.15 -31.83
CA MET A 14 21.73 -15.55 -31.42
C MET A 14 21.86 -17.08 -31.34
N ILE A 15 20.87 -17.78 -30.78
CA ILE A 15 20.89 -19.25 -30.72
C ILE A 15 20.91 -19.84 -32.13
N PHE A 16 20.07 -19.33 -33.04
CA PHE A 16 20.02 -19.77 -34.44
C PHE A 16 21.39 -19.66 -35.13
N ILE A 17 22.09 -18.54 -34.94
CA ILE A 17 23.44 -18.32 -35.49
C ILE A 17 24.46 -19.29 -34.89
N PHE A 18 24.41 -19.55 -33.58
CA PHE A 18 25.32 -20.52 -32.97
C PHE A 18 25.05 -21.95 -33.44
N THR A 19 23.79 -22.29 -33.72
CA THR A 19 23.41 -23.61 -34.22
C THR A 19 23.70 -23.82 -35.70
N GLU A 20 23.61 -22.78 -36.54
CA GLU A 20 23.96 -22.89 -37.96
C GLU A 20 25.44 -22.60 -38.24
N GLY A 21 26.10 -21.75 -37.45
CA GLY A 21 27.53 -21.43 -37.56
C GLY A 21 28.45 -22.62 -37.28
N SER A 22 27.94 -23.68 -36.64
CA SER A 22 28.66 -24.93 -36.47
C SER A 22 28.66 -25.82 -37.73
N ILE A 23 27.91 -25.47 -38.77
CA ILE A 23 27.84 -26.18 -40.06
C ILE A 23 28.83 -25.61 -41.09
N PHE A 24 29.37 -24.40 -40.87
CA PHE A 24 30.26 -23.68 -41.81
C PHE A 24 31.76 -24.02 -41.67
N LEU A 25 32.10 -25.29 -41.42
CA LEU A 25 33.49 -25.77 -41.48
C LEU A 25 34.01 -26.02 -42.92
N LEU A 26 33.32 -25.52 -43.94
CA LEU A 26 33.72 -25.64 -45.35
C LEU A 26 33.75 -24.26 -46.02
N GLU A 27 34.98 -23.78 -46.21
CA GLU A 27 35.47 -22.64 -47.00
C GLU A 27 35.21 -21.19 -46.51
N PRO A 28 36.28 -20.44 -46.18
CA PRO A 28 36.20 -19.07 -45.69
C PRO A 28 36.23 -18.08 -46.85
N ASN A 29 35.07 -17.74 -47.42
CA ASN A 29 34.98 -16.65 -48.42
C ASN A 29 34.00 -15.54 -48.06
N TYR A 30 33.53 -15.49 -46.80
CA TYR A 30 32.54 -14.51 -46.35
C TYR A 30 33.05 -13.52 -45.27
N SER A 31 34.36 -13.28 -45.21
CA SER A 31 34.98 -12.38 -44.23
C SER A 31 34.35 -10.97 -44.15
N PHE A 32 33.76 -10.49 -45.25
CA PHE A 32 33.14 -9.16 -45.28
C PHE A 32 31.70 -9.16 -44.75
N LEU A 33 30.90 -10.19 -45.05
CA LEU A 33 29.52 -10.29 -44.55
C LEU A 33 29.50 -10.53 -43.04
N ASP A 34 30.40 -11.37 -42.55
CA ASP A 34 30.56 -11.62 -41.11
C ASP A 34 30.98 -10.35 -40.36
N LEU A 35 31.90 -9.56 -40.94
CA LEU A 35 32.33 -8.30 -40.34
C LEU A 35 31.20 -7.26 -40.30
N ILE A 36 30.44 -7.10 -41.40
CA ILE A 36 29.27 -6.22 -41.44
C ILE A 36 28.26 -6.63 -40.37
N PHE A 37 28.03 -7.93 -40.23
CA PHE A 37 27.07 -8.49 -39.28
C PHE A 37 27.49 -8.25 -37.82
N VAL A 38 28.78 -8.45 -37.50
CA VAL A 38 29.33 -8.13 -36.17
C VAL A 38 29.19 -6.64 -35.87
N ILE A 39 29.51 -5.76 -36.82
CA ILE A 39 29.36 -4.30 -36.67
C ILE A 39 27.89 -3.94 -36.42
N PHE A 40 26.95 -4.52 -37.16
CA PHE A 40 25.52 -4.26 -36.99
C PHE A 40 25.04 -4.64 -35.59
N ASN A 41 25.46 -5.80 -35.05
CA ASN A 41 25.11 -6.22 -33.69
C ASN A 41 25.68 -5.28 -32.62
N ILE A 42 26.92 -4.81 -32.79
CA ILE A 42 27.52 -3.82 -31.88
C ILE A 42 26.72 -2.52 -31.89
N LEU A 43 26.35 -2.02 -33.07
CA LEU A 43 25.53 -0.81 -33.21
C LEU A 43 24.15 -0.97 -32.56
N LEU A 44 23.50 -2.12 -32.74
CA LEU A 44 22.19 -2.41 -32.18
C LEU A 44 22.25 -2.51 -30.64
N PHE A 45 23.31 -3.13 -30.11
CA PHE A 45 23.56 -3.16 -28.67
C PHE A 45 23.79 -1.75 -28.11
N LEU A 46 24.63 -0.93 -28.74
CA LEU A 46 24.86 0.45 -28.34
C LEU A 46 23.57 1.28 -28.38
N PHE A 47 22.75 1.10 -29.42
CA PHE A 47 21.45 1.78 -29.52
C PHE A 47 20.53 1.37 -28.37
N LEU A 48 20.47 0.09 -28.01
CA LEU A 48 19.66 -0.38 -26.87
C LEU A 48 20.17 0.17 -25.53
N VAL A 49 21.49 0.26 -25.32
CA VAL A 49 22.08 0.84 -24.12
C VAL A 49 21.76 2.34 -24.04
N VAL A 50 21.98 3.09 -25.12
CA VAL A 50 21.70 4.52 -25.17
C VAL A 50 20.21 4.78 -24.96
N PHE A 51 19.32 4.10 -25.69
CA PHE A 51 17.88 4.32 -25.53
C PHE A 51 17.34 3.79 -24.20
N GLY A 52 17.88 2.70 -23.67
CA GLY A 52 17.50 2.13 -22.37
C GLY A 52 17.91 3.00 -21.19
N LEU A 53 19.10 3.63 -21.25
CA LEU A 53 19.59 4.51 -20.20
C LEU A 53 19.05 5.94 -20.33
N VAL A 54 18.95 6.49 -21.55
CA VAL A 54 18.54 7.88 -21.76
C VAL A 54 17.01 8.05 -21.72
N LYS A 55 16.23 7.03 -22.07
CA LYS A 55 14.76 7.06 -21.92
C LYS A 55 14.31 6.35 -20.64
N GLN A 56 15.02 6.52 -19.53
CA GLN A 56 14.37 6.40 -18.23
C GLN A 56 13.24 7.41 -18.19
N LYS A 57 12.01 6.94 -18.39
CA LYS A 57 10.80 7.76 -18.20
C LYS A 57 10.97 8.49 -16.87
N PRO A 58 10.69 9.80 -16.80
CA PRO A 58 10.81 10.56 -15.55
C PRO A 58 10.08 9.78 -14.49
N SER A 59 10.82 9.36 -13.46
CA SER A 59 10.23 8.59 -12.38
C SER A 59 9.11 9.45 -11.79
N ILE A 60 8.03 8.80 -11.36
CA ILE A 60 6.84 9.44 -10.76
C ILE A 60 7.18 10.30 -9.51
N SER A 61 8.45 10.37 -9.10
CA SER A 61 8.95 11.22 -8.01
C SER A 61 9.01 12.72 -8.33
N GLU A 62 8.85 13.15 -9.58
CA GLU A 62 8.74 14.58 -9.93
C GLU A 62 7.31 15.08 -10.16
N ILE A 63 6.31 14.44 -9.53
CA ILE A 63 5.06 15.15 -9.31
C ILE A 63 5.34 16.25 -8.29
N SER A 64 5.66 17.43 -8.80
CA SER A 64 5.86 18.66 -8.05
C SER A 64 4.82 18.75 -6.91
N PRO A 65 5.23 19.07 -5.67
CA PRO A 65 4.32 19.29 -4.55
C PRO A 65 3.17 20.25 -4.91
N GLU A 66 3.42 21.22 -5.80
CA GLU A 66 2.42 22.13 -6.35
C GLU A 66 1.36 21.42 -7.20
N ALA A 67 1.71 20.42 -8.01
CA ALA A 67 0.76 19.63 -8.79
C ALA A 67 -0.16 18.79 -7.88
N ILE A 68 0.38 18.23 -6.80
CA ILE A 68 -0.40 17.52 -5.77
C ILE A 68 -1.34 18.48 -5.04
N ARG A 69 -0.86 19.68 -4.68
CA ARG A 69 -1.68 20.72 -4.05
C ARG A 69 -2.81 21.21 -4.96
N ARG A 70 -2.55 21.43 -6.25
CA ARG A 70 -3.58 21.82 -7.24
C ARG A 70 -4.68 20.77 -7.31
N ARG A 71 -4.30 19.48 -7.43
CA ARG A 71 -5.25 18.37 -7.51
C ARG A 71 -6.10 18.23 -6.24
N ARG A 72 -5.52 18.42 -5.05
CA ARG A 72 -6.28 18.42 -3.78
C ARG A 72 -7.31 19.55 -3.70
N ARG A 73 -6.98 20.75 -4.18
CA ARG A 73 -7.92 21.89 -4.19
C ARG A 73 -9.10 21.64 -5.12
N GLU A 74 -8.85 21.03 -6.27
CA GLU A 74 -9.88 20.70 -7.25
C GLU A 74 -10.86 19.64 -6.72
N VAL A 75 -10.35 18.58 -6.09
CA VAL A 75 -11.20 17.55 -5.43
C VAL A 75 -12.03 18.15 -4.29
N GLN A 76 -11.45 19.04 -3.49
CA GLN A 76 -12.23 19.75 -2.44
C GLN A 76 -13.36 20.60 -3.03
N ARG A 77 -13.16 21.22 -4.20
CA ARG A 77 -14.19 22.03 -4.85
C ARG A 77 -15.37 21.17 -5.30
N ILE A 78 -15.11 19.99 -5.86
CA ILE A 78 -16.16 19.04 -6.29
C ILE A 78 -16.94 18.50 -5.09
N SER A 79 -16.26 18.19 -3.98
CA SER A 79 -16.91 17.69 -2.76
C SER A 79 -17.77 18.71 -2.02
N ARG A 80 -17.64 20.00 -2.34
CA ARG A 80 -18.39 21.10 -1.70
C ARG A 80 -19.64 21.51 -2.47
N THR A 81 -19.94 20.91 -3.61
CA THR A 81 -21.22 21.14 -4.29
C THR A 81 -22.33 20.61 -3.39
N PRO A 82 -23.10 21.47 -2.69
CA PRO A 82 -24.12 21.00 -1.79
C PRO A 82 -25.22 20.40 -2.65
N ALA A 83 -25.51 19.12 -2.44
CA ALA A 83 -26.72 18.50 -2.96
C ALA A 83 -27.91 19.33 -2.45
N ARG A 84 -28.45 20.16 -3.34
CA ARG A 84 -29.60 21.03 -3.14
C ARG A 84 -30.80 20.13 -2.87
N ARG A 85 -30.99 19.74 -1.60
CA ARG A 85 -32.19 19.07 -1.11
C ARG A 85 -33.31 20.10 -1.08
N SER A 86 -34.05 20.14 -2.17
CA SER A 86 -35.42 20.66 -2.20
C SER A 86 -36.26 19.76 -1.30
N ARG A 87 -36.47 20.15 -0.04
CA ARG A 87 -37.51 19.55 0.79
C ARG A 87 -38.36 20.65 1.40
N SER A 88 -39.38 21.01 0.64
CA SER A 88 -40.60 21.66 1.10
C SER A 88 -41.25 20.74 2.13
N GLN A 89 -41.24 21.14 3.40
CA GLN A 89 -42.21 20.62 4.36
C GLN A 89 -42.56 21.69 5.40
N THR A 90 -43.71 22.27 5.15
CA THR A 90 -44.56 23.09 6.00
C THR A 90 -45.00 22.30 7.23
N ARG A 91 -44.80 22.84 8.44
CA ARG A 91 -45.85 23.10 9.46
C ARG A 91 -45.22 23.46 10.82
N PRO A 92 -45.71 24.49 11.53
CA PRO A 92 -45.20 24.87 12.85
C PRO A 92 -46.05 24.23 13.96
N GLN A 93 -45.41 23.74 15.03
CA GLN A 93 -46.10 23.60 16.31
C GLN A 93 -45.16 23.84 17.50
N ARG A 94 -45.24 25.08 17.96
CA ARG A 94 -45.09 25.59 19.32
C ARG A 94 -45.29 24.51 20.41
N THR A 95 -44.29 24.32 21.26
CA THR A 95 -44.52 24.03 22.68
C THR A 95 -43.40 24.68 23.49
N GLN A 96 -43.80 25.69 24.26
CA GLN A 96 -43.00 26.31 25.31
C GLN A 96 -42.89 25.31 26.47
N GLN A 97 -41.69 25.04 26.98
CA GLN A 97 -41.60 24.45 28.31
C GLN A 97 -40.34 24.95 29.06
N SER A 98 -40.63 25.94 29.91
CA SER A 98 -40.04 26.24 31.23
C SER A 98 -38.59 25.83 31.50
N THR A 99 -37.77 26.86 31.55
CA THR A 99 -36.58 27.03 32.37
C THR A 99 -36.79 26.59 33.83
N SER A 100 -36.12 25.50 34.25
CA SER A 100 -35.87 25.20 35.67
C SER A 100 -34.39 25.40 35.97
N ASN A 101 -34.09 26.56 36.57
CA ASN A 101 -32.77 27.02 36.94
C ASN A 101 -32.39 26.41 38.30
N ARG A 102 -31.99 25.13 38.34
CA ARG A 102 -31.57 24.46 39.59
C ARG A 102 -30.07 24.64 39.82
N LYS A 103 -29.71 25.66 40.61
CA LYS A 103 -28.37 25.84 41.19
C LYS A 103 -27.98 24.60 42.00
N ARG A 104 -27.22 23.68 41.39
CA ARG A 104 -26.59 22.54 42.08
C ARG A 104 -25.24 22.99 42.65
N ARG A 105 -25.19 23.03 43.98
CA ARG A 105 -23.98 23.24 44.81
C ARG A 105 -22.87 22.26 44.37
N PRO A 106 -21.66 22.73 44.01
CA PRO A 106 -20.57 21.83 43.65
C PRO A 106 -20.01 21.13 44.90
N LYS A 107 -20.20 19.81 44.99
CA LYS A 107 -19.50 18.97 45.97
C LYS A 107 -18.02 18.88 45.56
N PRO A 108 -17.05 19.19 46.44
CA PRO A 108 -15.63 19.06 46.13
C PRO A 108 -15.31 17.58 45.90
N LYS A 109 -14.91 17.22 44.68
CA LYS A 109 -14.44 15.85 44.37
C LYS A 109 -13.08 15.65 45.04
N PRO A 110 -12.85 14.51 45.73
CA PRO A 110 -11.55 14.21 46.29
C PRO A 110 -10.52 14.11 45.17
N LYS A 111 -9.43 14.87 45.29
CA LYS A 111 -8.26 14.79 44.41
C LYS A 111 -7.63 13.41 44.60
N THR A 112 -8.02 12.44 43.77
CA THR A 112 -7.29 11.18 43.66
C THR A 112 -5.89 11.51 43.15
N GLN A 113 -4.92 11.45 44.06
CA GLN A 113 -3.49 11.53 43.74
C GLN A 113 -3.19 10.40 42.75
N ARG A 114 -3.13 10.77 41.47
CA ARG A 114 -2.81 9.87 40.38
C ARG A 114 -1.33 9.54 40.53
N SER A 115 -1.06 8.45 41.26
CA SER A 115 0.27 7.85 41.36
C SER A 115 0.86 7.76 39.95
N LYS A 116 1.90 8.57 39.70
CA LYS A 116 2.69 8.52 38.47
C LYS A 116 3.52 7.24 38.54
N GLN A 117 2.88 6.09 38.37
CA GLN A 117 3.60 4.88 38.00
C GLN A 117 4.19 5.13 36.62
N THR A 118 5.47 5.48 36.61
CA THR A 118 6.29 5.48 35.41
C THR A 118 6.24 4.06 34.87
N ALA A 119 5.49 3.88 33.77
CA ALA A 119 5.35 2.59 33.13
C ALA A 119 6.74 2.15 32.64
N ARG A 120 7.44 1.36 33.46
CA ARG A 120 8.67 0.67 33.07
C ARG A 120 8.30 -0.15 31.84
N SER A 121 8.82 0.26 30.68
CA SER A 121 8.60 -0.42 29.42
C SER A 121 9.13 -1.84 29.55
N LYS A 122 8.22 -2.81 29.76
CA LYS A 122 8.59 -4.22 29.88
C LYS A 122 9.17 -4.66 28.54
N LYS A 123 10.45 -5.02 28.54
CA LYS A 123 11.14 -5.55 27.36
C LYS A 123 10.40 -6.82 26.93
N ILE A 124 9.82 -6.81 25.73
CA ILE A 124 9.11 -7.96 25.16
C ILE A 124 10.15 -9.04 24.85
N SER A 125 9.89 -10.29 25.24
CA SER A 125 10.78 -11.41 24.92
C SER A 125 10.83 -11.66 23.41
N LYS A 126 11.91 -12.31 22.94
CA LYS A 126 12.09 -12.60 21.52
C LYS A 126 11.00 -13.55 21.01
N GLU A 127 10.60 -14.50 21.84
CA GLU A 127 9.58 -15.51 21.57
C GLU A 127 8.21 -14.84 21.43
N GLU A 128 7.88 -13.90 22.33
CA GLU A 128 6.62 -13.16 22.24
C GLU A 128 6.60 -12.25 21.01
N LEU A 129 7.73 -11.63 20.66
CA LEU A 129 7.83 -10.84 19.43
C LEU A 129 7.57 -11.71 18.21
N ILE A 130 8.20 -12.88 18.09
CA ILE A 130 7.99 -13.81 16.98
C ILE A 130 6.53 -14.25 16.92
N LYS A 131 5.91 -14.59 18.06
CA LYS A 131 4.48 -14.93 18.15
C LYS A 131 3.59 -13.79 17.62
N ARG A 132 3.91 -12.54 17.97
CA ARG A 132 3.22 -11.36 17.45
C ARG A 132 3.40 -11.20 15.94
N LEU A 133 4.61 -11.36 15.40
CA LEU A 133 4.86 -11.27 13.96
C LEU A 133 4.10 -12.35 13.19
N LYS A 134 4.11 -13.61 13.67
CA LYS A 134 3.35 -14.72 13.09
C LYS A 134 1.85 -14.43 13.05
N SER A 135 1.30 -13.79 14.09
CA SER A 135 -0.12 -13.44 14.15
C SER A 135 -0.58 -12.37 13.13
N MET A 136 0.37 -11.69 12.48
CA MET A 136 0.10 -10.67 11.45
C MET A 136 0.13 -11.22 10.03
N LYS A 137 0.33 -12.53 9.84
CA LYS A 137 0.34 -13.17 8.53
C LYS A 137 -1.07 -13.12 7.89
N PRO A 138 -1.22 -12.59 6.66
CA PRO A 138 -2.45 -12.71 5.88
C PRO A 138 -2.88 -14.17 5.70
N LYS A 139 -4.19 -14.43 5.67
CA LYS A 139 -4.70 -15.75 5.30
C LYS A 139 -4.76 -15.83 3.78
N ALA A 140 -3.66 -16.22 3.16
CA ALA A 140 -3.55 -16.53 1.74
C ALA A 140 -2.91 -17.91 1.57
N GLY A 141 -3.23 -18.60 0.46
CA GLY A 141 -2.63 -19.90 0.15
C GLY A 141 -1.14 -19.76 -0.17
N VAL A 142 -0.83 -18.90 -1.14
CA VAL A 142 0.54 -18.46 -1.46
C VAL A 142 0.69 -17.02 -0.99
N LEU A 143 1.74 -16.73 -0.23
CA LEU A 143 1.99 -15.40 0.30
C LEU A 143 2.76 -14.59 -0.74
N SER A 144 2.15 -13.50 -1.20
CA SER A 144 2.79 -12.54 -2.10
C SER A 144 3.08 -11.24 -1.35
N LEU A 145 3.91 -10.38 -1.93
CA LEU A 145 4.11 -9.03 -1.40
C LEU A 145 2.81 -8.19 -1.46
N GLU A 146 1.88 -8.55 -2.35
CA GLU A 146 0.62 -7.85 -2.53
C GLU A 146 -0.34 -8.05 -1.36
N ASP A 147 -0.30 -9.20 -0.70
CA ASP A 147 -1.13 -9.51 0.47
C ASP A 147 -0.81 -8.61 1.69
N PHE A 148 0.34 -7.95 1.67
CA PHE A 148 0.77 -6.99 2.69
C PHE A 148 0.44 -5.53 2.34
N LYS A 149 -0.04 -5.24 1.12
CA LYS A 149 -0.47 -3.90 0.72
C LYS A 149 -1.80 -3.57 1.40
N CYS A 150 -1.99 -2.29 1.73
CA CYS A 150 -3.27 -1.82 2.23
C CYS A 150 -4.39 -2.11 1.20
N ILE A 151 -5.51 -2.68 1.65
CA ILE A 151 -6.65 -3.03 0.79
C ILE A 151 -7.38 -1.82 0.19
N PHE A 152 -7.13 -0.60 0.67
CA PHE A 152 -7.80 0.60 0.17
C PHE A 152 -6.91 1.43 -0.74
N CYS A 153 -5.66 1.73 -0.32
CA CYS A 153 -4.74 2.53 -1.13
C CYS A 153 -3.78 1.69 -2.01
N PHE A 154 -3.78 0.36 -1.87
CA PHE A 154 -2.91 -0.57 -2.60
C PHE A 154 -1.40 -0.29 -2.46
N GLN A 155 -1.00 0.43 -1.42
CA GLN A 155 0.39 0.72 -1.11
C GLN A 155 0.89 -0.16 0.03
N LEU A 156 2.17 -0.51 -0.03
CA LEU A 156 2.85 -1.20 1.05
C LEU A 156 3.15 -0.18 2.18
N PRO A 157 2.80 -0.46 3.44
CA PRO A 157 3.06 0.48 4.53
C PRO A 157 4.55 0.86 4.62
N SER A 158 4.83 2.15 4.60
CA SER A 158 6.18 2.69 4.49
C SER A 158 6.54 3.60 5.69
N LEU A 159 7.82 3.74 5.98
CA LEU A 159 8.32 4.73 6.95
C LEU A 159 9.25 5.68 6.19
N PRO A 160 9.14 7.01 6.38
CA PRO A 160 8.42 7.70 7.47
C PRO A 160 6.95 8.06 7.19
N GLU A 161 6.44 7.84 5.98
CA GLU A 161 5.14 8.35 5.51
C GLU A 161 3.96 7.91 6.37
N ASP A 162 3.89 6.62 6.72
CA ASP A 162 2.78 6.06 7.50
C ASP A 162 3.04 6.07 9.02
N LYS A 163 3.99 6.88 9.48
CA LYS A 163 4.32 6.99 10.92
C LYS A 163 3.13 7.58 11.67
N GLY A 164 2.49 6.77 12.50
CA GLY A 164 1.38 7.19 13.38
C GLY A 164 -0.02 6.91 12.82
N ARG A 165 -0.14 6.51 11.55
CA ARG A 165 -1.43 6.05 10.98
C ARG A 165 -1.90 4.75 11.63
N GLY A 166 -0.96 3.80 11.76
CA GLY A 166 -1.25 2.47 12.28
C GLY A 166 -1.99 1.58 11.27
N ILE A 167 -1.91 0.27 11.50
CA ILE A 167 -2.45 -0.76 10.61
C ILE A 167 -3.52 -1.55 11.35
N VAL A 168 -4.64 -1.80 10.70
CA VAL A 168 -5.72 -2.67 11.18
C VAL A 168 -5.75 -3.90 10.30
N LEU A 169 -5.80 -5.10 10.90
CA LEU A 169 -5.94 -6.35 10.16
C LEU A 169 -7.37 -6.84 10.24
N CYS A 170 -7.94 -7.27 9.11
CA CYS A 170 -9.24 -7.93 9.10
C CYS A 170 -9.25 -9.14 10.05
N PRO A 171 -10.28 -9.34 10.90
CA PRO A 171 -10.35 -10.49 11.80
C PRO A 171 -10.40 -11.81 11.03
N SER A 172 -11.08 -11.83 9.88
CA SER A 172 -11.32 -13.02 9.05
C SER A 172 -10.13 -13.33 8.16
N CYS A 173 -9.78 -12.46 7.20
CA CYS A 173 -8.75 -12.72 6.18
C CYS A 173 -7.35 -12.16 6.52
N LYS A 174 -7.21 -11.41 7.61
CA LYS A 174 -5.94 -10.80 8.07
C LYS A 174 -5.28 -9.83 7.08
N HIS A 175 -5.96 -9.40 6.01
CA HIS A 175 -5.44 -8.36 5.12
C HIS A 175 -5.36 -7.01 5.84
N PRO A 176 -4.33 -6.20 5.56
CA PRO A 176 -4.11 -4.93 6.23
C PRO A 176 -4.88 -3.77 5.61
N ALA A 177 -5.22 -2.80 6.45
CA ALA A 177 -5.72 -1.50 6.08
C ALA A 177 -5.06 -0.43 6.95
N HIS A 178 -4.88 0.79 6.43
CA HIS A 178 -4.57 1.92 7.30
C HIS A 178 -5.75 2.21 8.22
N ALA A 179 -5.46 2.59 9.47
CA ALA A 179 -6.50 2.71 10.49
C ALA A 179 -7.53 3.83 10.19
N ASP A 180 -7.10 4.90 9.52
CA ASP A 180 -7.94 5.99 9.01
C ASP A 180 -8.90 5.49 7.91
N GLU A 181 -8.35 4.86 6.87
CA GLU A 181 -9.11 4.32 5.74
C GLU A 181 -10.11 3.24 6.20
N PHE A 182 -9.68 2.38 7.12
CA PHE A 182 -10.55 1.37 7.72
C PHE A 182 -11.70 1.98 8.52
N ARG A 183 -11.45 3.03 9.30
CA ARG A 183 -12.50 3.73 10.05
C ARG A 183 -13.52 4.36 9.10
N ASP A 184 -13.06 5.01 8.05
CA ASP A 184 -13.96 5.62 7.06
C ASP A 184 -14.81 4.55 6.34
N TRP A 185 -14.22 3.42 5.97
CA TRP A 185 -14.95 2.28 5.39
C TRP A 185 -16.03 1.73 6.34
N THR A 186 -15.67 1.50 7.61
CA THR A 186 -16.59 0.90 8.59
C THR A 186 -17.76 1.79 9.01
N ARG A 187 -17.75 3.09 8.66
CA ARG A 187 -18.92 3.97 8.84
C ARG A 187 -20.06 3.59 7.90
N ASN A 188 -19.72 3.14 6.70
CA ASN A 188 -20.68 2.86 5.63
C ASN A 188 -20.92 1.36 5.45
N SER A 189 -19.93 0.51 5.78
CA SER A 189 -20.00 -0.94 5.58
C SER A 189 -19.76 -1.71 6.87
N GLY A 190 -20.58 -2.74 7.09
CA GLY A 190 -20.38 -3.75 8.12
C GLY A 190 -19.47 -4.90 7.71
N LEU A 191 -18.93 -4.89 6.48
CA LEU A 191 -18.21 -6.01 5.86
C LEU A 191 -16.74 -5.66 5.60
N CYS A 192 -15.89 -6.67 5.47
CA CYS A 192 -14.50 -6.49 5.04
C CYS A 192 -14.44 -6.25 3.51
N SER A 193 -13.77 -5.20 3.05
CA SER A 193 -13.67 -4.88 1.61
C SER A 193 -12.94 -5.90 0.74
N ARG A 194 -12.21 -6.85 1.33
CA ARG A 194 -11.44 -7.87 0.60
C ARG A 194 -12.12 -9.24 0.53
N CYS A 195 -12.82 -9.63 1.59
CA CYS A 195 -13.37 -10.99 1.73
C CYS A 195 -14.86 -11.01 2.05
N ASP A 196 -15.49 -9.83 2.10
CA ASP A 196 -16.92 -9.61 2.38
C ASP A 196 -17.46 -10.21 3.68
N SER A 197 -16.58 -10.73 4.54
CA SER A 197 -16.97 -11.29 5.82
C SER A 197 -17.50 -10.19 6.75
N PRO A 198 -18.56 -10.46 7.54
CA PRO A 198 -19.09 -9.50 8.50
C PRO A 198 -18.07 -9.15 9.59
N LEU A 199 -17.92 -7.86 9.86
CA LEU A 199 -17.04 -7.33 10.90
C LEU A 199 -17.80 -7.23 12.24
N PRO A 200 -17.30 -7.86 13.32
CA PRO A 200 -17.92 -7.77 14.64
C PRO A 200 -18.13 -6.31 15.08
N ALA A 201 -19.27 -6.00 15.70
CA ALA A 201 -19.58 -4.64 16.14
C ALA A 201 -18.53 -4.10 17.13
N SER A 202 -17.98 -4.95 17.99
CA SER A 202 -16.89 -4.61 18.91
C SER A 202 -15.62 -4.19 18.16
N PHE A 203 -15.29 -4.93 17.08
CA PHE A 203 -14.12 -4.64 16.25
C PHE A 203 -14.29 -3.35 15.44
N ARG A 204 -15.49 -3.07 14.93
CA ARG A 204 -15.77 -1.80 14.22
C ARG A 204 -15.63 -0.58 15.12
N ARG A 205 -16.10 -0.68 16.36
CA ARG A 205 -16.01 0.42 17.36
C ARG A 205 -14.58 0.63 17.86
N ASN A 206 -13.83 -0.44 18.09
CA ASN A 206 -12.48 -0.37 18.63
C ASN A 206 -11.55 -1.37 17.93
N PRO A 207 -11.12 -1.08 16.69
CA PRO A 207 -10.22 -1.96 15.97
C PRO A 207 -8.85 -1.99 16.64
N ARG A 208 -8.22 -3.16 16.67
CA ARG A 208 -6.85 -3.29 17.19
C ARG A 208 -5.86 -2.62 16.23
N ILE A 209 -5.31 -1.47 16.63
CA ILE A 209 -4.33 -0.73 15.85
C ILE A 209 -2.92 -1.27 16.13
N ILE A 210 -2.26 -1.75 15.07
CA ILE A 210 -0.87 -2.20 15.10
C ILE A 210 0.02 -1.04 14.68
N PRO A 211 1.09 -0.72 15.43
CA PRO A 211 2.05 0.30 15.00
C PRO A 211 2.68 -0.07 13.66
N THR A 212 2.72 0.87 12.71
CA THR A 212 3.30 0.68 11.37
C THR A 212 4.71 0.08 11.43
N ARG A 213 5.55 0.56 12.36
CA ARG A 213 6.90 0.03 12.60
C ARG A 213 6.93 -1.47 12.91
N LEU A 214 5.97 -1.96 13.67
CA LEU A 214 5.87 -3.38 14.01
C LEU A 214 5.38 -4.19 12.80
N TYR A 215 4.44 -3.64 12.03
CA TYR A 215 3.94 -4.30 10.83
C TYR A 215 5.00 -4.41 9.74
N VAL A 216 5.77 -3.35 9.48
CA VAL A 216 6.92 -3.39 8.55
C VAL A 216 7.97 -4.41 8.98
N LYS A 217 8.20 -4.60 10.28
CA LYS A 217 9.05 -5.67 10.80
C LYS A 217 8.48 -7.06 10.49
N ALA A 218 7.16 -7.24 10.52
CA ALA A 218 6.52 -8.49 10.13
C ALA A 218 6.74 -8.79 8.64
N ILE A 219 6.56 -7.80 7.76
CA ILE A 219 6.82 -7.95 6.31
C ILE A 219 8.27 -8.41 6.08
N LYS A 220 9.24 -7.72 6.70
CA LYS A 220 10.66 -8.09 6.61
C LYS A 220 10.95 -9.49 7.14
N TYR A 221 10.28 -9.90 8.22
CA TYR A 221 10.41 -11.24 8.80
C TYR A 221 9.95 -12.34 7.81
N PHE A 222 8.79 -12.18 7.19
CA PHE A 222 8.29 -13.15 6.20
C PHE A 222 9.12 -13.16 4.91
N LYS A 223 9.58 -11.98 4.46
CA LYS A 223 10.50 -11.88 3.32
C LYS A 223 11.80 -12.63 3.59
N LYS A 224 12.42 -12.43 4.76
CA LYS A 224 13.67 -13.11 5.14
C LYS A 224 13.52 -14.63 5.24
N LYS A 225 12.33 -15.12 5.58
CA LYS A 225 12.04 -16.55 5.70
C LYS A 225 11.78 -17.23 4.34
N GLY A 226 11.73 -16.48 3.24
CA GLY A 226 11.38 -17.01 1.92
C GLY A 226 9.93 -17.45 1.80
N GLU A 227 9.05 -16.97 2.71
CA GLU A 227 7.62 -17.28 2.62
C GLU A 227 6.89 -16.40 1.60
N ILE A 228 7.47 -15.23 1.27
CA ILE A 228 6.95 -14.34 0.23
C ILE A 228 7.65 -14.71 -1.08
N GLN A 229 6.87 -15.12 -2.07
CA GLN A 229 7.33 -15.34 -3.44
C GLN A 229 7.38 -14.02 -4.21
#